data_AF-A0A521JY57-F1
#
_entry.id   AF-A0A521JY57-F1
#
_cell.length_a   1.000
_cell.length_b   1.000
_cell.length_c   1.000
_cell.angle_alpha   90.00
_cell.angle_beta   90.00
_cell.angle_gamma   90.00
#
_symmetry.space_group_name_H-M   'P 1'
#
loop_
_entity.id
_entity.type
_entity.pdbx_description
1 polymer ?
#
loop_
_entity_poly.entity_id
_entity_poly.type
_entity_poly.pdbx_seq_one_letter_code
_entity_poly.pdbx_strand_id
1 'polypeptide(L)'
;MLEWLKQPGFFGTHATLGADISQLMATLFTGLFIIGWVQARRRQADAHHWLMLGGMVTMLVFFTNYYLFRQLGVLAVEGKEGFGGSQDLYDHVFIPLLTLHILLVIIGLVMAVYMIVLGFRAQAFDQGKRMLGNVTLLTSWGKIGKIFGGITAVILLLFASRVASAGFSSRKLMVYLGLLLLIAIVFSVEITIQRIWPNAERRHRVLGRFTMIIYCVLFVTGSVTYTMLYILYPGKIG
;
A
#
# COMPACT_ATOMS: atom_id res chain seq x y z
N MET A 1 0.67 7.47 -24.71
CA MET A 1 0.68 8.05 -23.34
C MET A 1 1.77 7.47 -22.45
N LEU A 2 2.17 6.19 -22.58
CA LEU A 2 3.27 5.61 -21.78
C LEU A 2 4.67 6.18 -22.08
N GLU A 3 4.95 6.55 -23.34
CA GLU A 3 6.31 6.93 -23.77
C GLU A 3 6.88 8.16 -23.04
N TRP A 4 6.02 9.06 -22.55
CA TRP A 4 6.45 10.23 -21.79
C TRP A 4 7.05 9.87 -20.42
N LEU A 5 6.56 8.82 -19.76
CA LEU A 5 7.10 8.37 -18.46
C LEU A 5 8.49 7.74 -18.58
N LYS A 6 8.92 7.38 -19.79
CA LYS A 6 10.25 6.84 -20.10
C LYS A 6 11.27 7.92 -20.48
N GLN A 7 10.84 9.15 -20.71
CA GLN A 7 11.73 10.28 -20.99
C GLN A 7 12.69 10.53 -19.82
N PRO A 8 13.83 11.19 -20.04
CA PRO A 8 14.74 11.58 -18.97
C PRO A 8 14.02 12.31 -17.84
N GLY A 9 14.39 11.98 -16.61
CA GLY A 9 13.89 12.63 -15.41
C GLY A 9 14.28 14.10 -15.29
N PHE A 10 13.67 14.80 -14.35
CA PHE A 10 13.94 16.22 -14.07
C PHE A 10 14.95 16.42 -12.93
N PHE A 11 15.36 15.37 -12.23
CA PHE A 11 16.44 15.45 -11.22
C PHE A 11 17.86 15.43 -11.82
N GLY A 12 17.99 15.32 -13.15
CA GLY A 12 19.29 15.28 -13.82
C GLY A 12 20.08 13.99 -13.56
N THR A 13 19.38 12.91 -13.18
CA THR A 13 19.95 11.57 -12.95
C THR A 13 19.68 10.67 -14.16
N HIS A 14 20.08 9.39 -14.09
CA HIS A 14 19.71 8.39 -15.10
C HIS A 14 18.27 7.87 -14.94
N ALA A 15 17.48 8.50 -14.06
CA ALA A 15 16.10 8.14 -13.84
C ALA A 15 15.22 8.55 -15.02
N THR A 16 14.14 7.79 -15.21
CA THR A 16 13.05 8.21 -16.07
C THR A 16 12.15 9.20 -15.35
N LEU A 17 11.37 9.98 -16.10
CA LEU A 17 10.39 10.89 -15.57
C LEU A 17 9.41 10.21 -14.61
N GLY A 18 8.97 8.98 -14.94
CA GLY A 18 8.13 8.20 -14.04
C GLY A 18 8.82 7.85 -12.71
N ALA A 19 10.13 7.58 -12.72
CA ALA A 19 10.87 7.29 -11.48
C ALA A 19 10.99 8.54 -10.60
N ASP A 20 11.29 9.70 -11.21
CA ASP A 20 11.37 10.97 -10.49
C ASP A 20 10.03 11.39 -9.90
N ILE A 21 8.95 11.26 -10.68
CA ILE A 21 7.59 11.50 -10.19
C ILE A 21 7.28 10.56 -9.03
N SER A 22 7.61 9.27 -9.14
CA SER A 22 7.35 8.32 -8.07
C SER A 22 8.12 8.66 -6.79
N GLN A 23 9.38 9.07 -6.91
CA GLN A 23 10.21 9.48 -5.77
C GLN A 23 9.69 10.78 -5.13
N LEU A 24 9.26 11.74 -5.96
CA LEU A 24 8.65 12.98 -5.51
C LEU A 24 7.32 12.70 -4.77
N MET A 25 6.47 11.83 -5.32
CA MET A 25 5.21 11.44 -4.70
C MET A 25 5.44 10.67 -3.39
N ALA A 26 6.41 9.76 -3.34
CA ALA A 26 6.79 9.07 -2.11
C ALA A 26 7.24 10.07 -1.02
N THR A 27 8.00 11.10 -1.40
CA THR A 27 8.41 12.18 -0.49
C THR A 27 7.20 12.98 -0.01
N LEU A 28 6.32 13.38 -0.93
CA LEU A 28 5.10 14.14 -0.63
C LEU A 28 4.20 13.36 0.35
N PHE A 29 3.85 12.11 0.03
CA PHE A 29 2.94 11.31 0.87
C PHE A 29 3.55 11.01 2.24
N THR A 30 4.86 10.69 2.30
CA THR A 30 5.54 10.49 3.59
C THR A 30 5.50 11.77 4.43
N GLY A 31 5.75 12.94 3.81
CA GLY A 31 5.61 14.24 4.47
C GLY A 31 4.19 14.48 5.00
N LEU A 32 3.16 14.25 4.17
CA LEU A 32 1.76 14.38 4.59
C LEU A 32 1.42 13.42 5.74
N PHE A 33 1.91 12.20 5.73
CA PHE A 33 1.68 11.23 6.80
C PHE A 33 2.40 11.63 8.10
N ILE A 34 3.61 12.19 8.03
CA ILE A 34 4.30 12.76 9.19
C ILE A 34 3.50 13.94 9.75
N ILE A 35 2.99 14.84 8.90
CA ILE A 35 2.12 15.95 9.32
C ILE A 35 0.83 15.40 9.96
N GLY A 36 0.21 14.39 9.36
CA GLY A 36 -0.93 13.66 9.91
C GLY A 36 -0.64 13.06 11.28
N TRP A 37 0.53 12.45 11.44
CA TRP A 37 0.99 11.90 12.71
C TRP A 37 1.16 12.97 13.79
N VAL A 38 1.77 14.12 13.45
CA VAL A 38 1.92 15.26 14.36
C VAL A 38 0.55 15.81 14.80
N GLN A 39 -0.40 15.95 13.87
CA GLN A 39 -1.77 16.37 14.20
C GLN A 39 -2.46 15.39 15.17
N ALA A 40 -2.30 14.07 14.96
CA ALA A 40 -2.82 13.06 15.87
C ALA A 40 -2.20 13.17 17.27
N ARG A 41 -0.89 13.43 17.36
CA ARG A 41 -0.19 13.65 18.64
C ARG A 41 -0.68 14.91 19.36
N ARG A 42 -1.02 15.96 18.60
CA ARG A 42 -1.61 17.22 19.11
C ARG A 42 -3.12 17.14 19.39
N ARG A 43 -3.73 15.95 19.29
CA ARG A 43 -5.18 15.72 19.46
C ARG A 43 -6.05 16.53 18.48
N GLN A 44 -5.51 16.90 17.31
CA GLN A 44 -6.25 17.56 16.24
C GLN A 44 -6.91 16.52 15.33
N ALA A 45 -7.93 15.83 15.85
CA ALA A 45 -8.49 14.65 15.20
C ALA A 45 -9.15 14.96 13.84
N ASP A 46 -9.87 16.08 13.70
CA ASP A 46 -10.52 16.43 12.43
C ASP A 46 -9.50 16.68 11.31
N ALA A 47 -8.48 17.47 11.59
CA ALA A 47 -7.44 17.79 10.61
C ALA A 47 -6.61 16.54 10.25
N HIS A 48 -6.26 15.72 11.24
CA HIS A 48 -5.66 14.40 11.01
C HIS A 48 -6.53 13.53 10.09
N HIS A 49 -7.83 13.41 10.39
CA HIS A 49 -8.72 12.48 9.70
C HIS A 49 -8.87 12.83 8.22
N TRP A 50 -9.11 14.10 7.91
CA TRP A 50 -9.24 14.56 6.53
C TRP A 50 -7.91 14.51 5.76
N LEU A 51 -6.79 14.85 6.40
CA LEU A 51 -5.49 14.74 5.77
C LEU A 51 -5.14 13.28 5.44
N MET A 52 -5.36 12.36 6.38
CA MET A 52 -5.08 10.93 6.15
C MET A 52 -6.00 10.34 5.08
N LEU A 53 -7.29 10.69 5.08
CA LEU A 53 -8.22 10.23 4.06
C LEU A 53 -7.82 10.74 2.66
N GLY A 54 -7.61 12.06 2.53
CA GLY A 54 -7.23 12.68 1.26
C GLY A 54 -5.90 12.12 0.75
N GLY A 55 -4.88 12.11 1.62
CA GLY A 55 -3.56 11.57 1.28
C GLY A 55 -3.62 10.11 0.84
N MET A 56 -4.39 9.26 1.54
CA MET A 56 -4.49 7.85 1.19
C MET A 56 -5.28 7.60 -0.10
N VAL A 57 -6.37 8.32 -0.33
CA VAL A 57 -7.13 8.23 -1.59
C VAL A 57 -6.24 8.65 -2.76
N THR A 58 -5.54 9.79 -2.65
CA THR A 58 -4.61 10.24 -3.69
C THR A 58 -3.48 9.24 -3.89
N MET A 59 -2.93 8.66 -2.83
CA MET A 59 -1.88 7.64 -2.90
C MET A 59 -2.36 6.37 -3.62
N LEU A 60 -3.55 5.86 -3.29
CA LEU A 60 -4.13 4.68 -3.96
C LEU A 60 -4.41 4.95 -5.44
N VAL A 61 -4.94 6.14 -5.77
CA VAL A 61 -5.15 6.56 -7.15
C VAL A 61 -3.81 6.66 -7.88
N PHE A 62 -2.79 7.27 -7.27
CA PHE A 62 -1.45 7.34 -7.84
C PHE A 62 -0.87 5.94 -8.09
N PHE A 63 -0.85 5.05 -7.09
CA PHE A 63 -0.33 3.69 -7.25
C PHE A 63 -1.08 2.91 -8.31
N THR A 64 -2.41 2.98 -8.35
CA THR A 64 -3.22 2.26 -9.34
C THR A 64 -2.85 2.70 -10.75
N ASN A 65 -2.83 4.02 -10.99
CA ASN A 65 -2.45 4.57 -12.29
C ASN A 65 -0.99 4.24 -12.62
N TYR A 66 -0.07 4.47 -11.68
CA TYR A 66 1.35 4.24 -11.88
C TYR A 66 1.67 2.77 -12.21
N TYR A 67 1.03 1.81 -11.53
CA TYR A 67 1.17 0.39 -11.85
C TYR A 67 0.56 0.00 -13.20
N LEU A 68 -0.61 0.56 -13.55
CA LEU A 68 -1.22 0.35 -14.87
C LEU A 68 -0.33 0.87 -16.00
N PHE A 69 0.34 2.01 -15.79
CA PHE A 69 1.15 2.66 -16.82
C PHE A 69 2.60 2.16 -16.87
N ARG A 70 3.18 1.68 -15.77
CA ARG A 70 4.58 1.24 -15.75
C ARG A 70 4.77 -0.28 -15.95
N GLN A 71 3.68 -1.05 -16.04
CA GLN A 71 3.71 -2.52 -16.28
C GLN A 71 4.67 -3.30 -15.36
N LEU A 72 4.93 -2.79 -14.15
CA LEU A 72 5.95 -3.30 -13.23
C LEU A 72 5.69 -4.74 -12.76
N GLY A 73 4.47 -5.27 -12.92
CA GLY A 73 4.17 -6.67 -12.62
C GLY A 73 4.85 -7.68 -13.55
N VAL A 74 5.24 -7.28 -14.76
CA VAL A 74 5.99 -8.12 -15.72
C VAL A 74 7.49 -7.89 -15.55
N LEU A 75 7.91 -6.63 -15.42
CA LEU A 75 9.33 -6.25 -15.28
C LEU A 75 9.96 -6.68 -13.95
N ALA A 76 9.17 -6.80 -12.87
CA ALA A 76 9.67 -7.32 -11.58
C ALA A 76 10.07 -8.81 -11.63
N VAL A 77 9.62 -9.55 -12.65
CA VAL A 77 9.98 -10.97 -12.86
C VAL A 77 11.22 -11.11 -13.75
N GLU A 78 11.55 -10.09 -14.55
CA GLU A 78 12.67 -10.11 -15.52
C GLU A 78 14.02 -9.65 -14.94
N GLY A 79 14.05 -9.19 -13.68
CA GLY A 79 15.17 -9.39 -12.76
C GLY A 79 16.56 -8.89 -13.14
N LYS A 80 16.76 -8.12 -14.22
CA LYS A 80 18.05 -7.44 -14.52
C LYS A 80 17.90 -6.07 -15.20
N GLU A 81 16.68 -5.65 -15.53
CA GLU A 81 16.47 -4.42 -16.29
C GLU A 81 16.64 -3.17 -15.41
N GLY A 82 17.89 -2.72 -15.24
CA GLY A 82 18.18 -1.37 -14.74
C GLY A 82 19.33 -1.24 -13.75
N PHE A 83 19.89 -2.33 -13.22
CA PHE A 83 21.02 -2.25 -12.27
C PHE A 83 22.37 -2.42 -12.99
N GLY A 84 23.20 -1.38 -12.97
CA GLY A 84 24.50 -1.34 -13.65
C GLY A 84 25.71 -1.76 -12.79
N GLY A 85 25.48 -2.21 -11.55
CA GLY A 85 26.54 -2.56 -10.59
C GLY A 85 27.08 -3.98 -10.77
N SER A 86 28.02 -4.37 -9.91
CA SER A 86 28.54 -5.74 -9.89
C SER A 86 27.45 -6.77 -9.54
N GLN A 87 27.58 -8.00 -10.05
CA GLN A 87 26.64 -9.08 -9.76
C GLN A 87 26.58 -9.41 -8.26
N ASP A 88 27.69 -9.33 -7.55
CA ASP A 88 27.73 -9.56 -6.10
C ASP A 88 26.87 -8.54 -5.33
N LEU A 89 26.98 -7.25 -5.69
CA LEU A 89 26.15 -6.20 -5.11
C LEU A 89 24.67 -6.36 -5.46
N TYR A 90 24.39 -6.85 -6.67
CA TYR A 90 23.03 -7.11 -7.12
C TYR A 90 22.35 -8.21 -6.27
N ASP A 91 23.01 -9.35 -6.12
CA ASP A 91 22.44 -10.53 -5.47
C ASP A 91 22.38 -10.39 -3.95
N HIS A 92 23.40 -9.79 -3.32
CA HIS A 92 23.51 -9.73 -1.86
C HIS A 92 23.01 -8.43 -1.22
N VAL A 93 22.84 -7.35 -1.99
CA VAL A 93 22.37 -6.06 -1.44
C VAL A 93 21.09 -5.61 -2.13
N PHE A 94 21.09 -5.49 -3.46
CA PHE A 94 19.96 -4.91 -4.18
C PHE A 94 18.70 -5.79 -4.09
N ILE A 95 18.79 -7.08 -4.43
CA ILE A 95 17.64 -8.00 -4.36
C ILE A 95 17.07 -8.10 -2.95
N PRO A 96 17.85 -8.33 -1.87
CA PRO A 96 17.32 -8.38 -0.51
C PRO A 96 16.64 -7.07 -0.09
N LEU A 97 17.24 -5.92 -0.41
CA LEU A 97 16.66 -4.60 -0.12
C LEU A 97 15.34 -4.39 -0.86
N LEU A 98 15.31 -4.66 -2.17
CA LEU A 98 14.11 -4.52 -3.01
C LEU A 98 13.02 -5.48 -2.55
N THR A 99 13.37 -6.72 -2.22
CA THR A 99 12.46 -7.73 -1.68
C THR A 99 11.82 -7.24 -0.38
N LEU A 100 12.65 -6.78 0.57
CA LEU A 100 12.16 -6.18 1.82
C LEU A 100 11.23 -5.00 1.55
N HIS A 101 11.60 -4.09 0.64
CA HIS A 101 10.77 -2.95 0.27
C HIS A 101 9.39 -3.40 -0.24
N ILE A 102 9.34 -4.35 -1.18
CA ILE A 102 8.08 -4.88 -1.72
C ILE A 102 7.22 -5.53 -0.63
N LEU A 103 7.82 -6.32 0.25
CA LEU A 103 7.09 -6.93 1.39
C LEU A 103 6.50 -5.86 2.30
N LEU A 104 7.27 -4.82 2.61
CA LEU A 104 6.78 -3.69 3.41
C LEU A 104 5.68 -2.90 2.67
N VAL A 105 5.72 -2.79 1.34
CA VAL A 105 4.67 -2.12 0.55
C VAL A 105 3.38 -2.92 0.65
N ILE A 106 3.45 -4.24 0.52
CA ILE A 106 2.28 -5.13 0.65
C ILE A 106 1.64 -4.97 2.04
N ILE A 107 2.46 -5.04 3.11
CA ILE A 107 1.98 -4.82 4.48
C ILE A 107 1.40 -3.41 4.62
N GLY A 108 2.07 -2.40 4.09
CA GLY A 108 1.67 -1.00 4.15
C GLY A 108 0.34 -0.70 3.46
N LEU A 109 0.05 -1.37 2.35
CA LEU A 109 -1.23 -1.28 1.63
C LEU A 109 -2.38 -1.95 2.39
N VAL A 110 -2.12 -3.12 3.00
CA VAL A 110 -3.11 -3.76 3.88
C VAL A 110 -3.40 -2.86 5.08
N MET A 111 -2.35 -2.33 5.72
CA MET A 111 -2.48 -1.42 6.86
C MET A 111 -3.15 -0.09 6.49
N ALA A 112 -2.95 0.43 5.29
CA ALA A 112 -3.62 1.63 4.80
C ALA A 112 -5.16 1.50 4.87
N VAL A 113 -5.68 0.48 4.19
CA VAL A 113 -7.12 0.20 4.13
C VAL A 113 -7.65 -0.09 5.53
N TYR A 114 -6.91 -0.91 6.29
CA TYR A 114 -7.26 -1.24 7.66
C TYR A 114 -7.41 0.00 8.55
N MET A 115 -6.43 0.92 8.52
CA MET A 115 -6.40 2.10 9.38
C MET A 115 -7.48 3.11 9.01
N ILE A 116 -7.84 3.23 7.73
CA ILE A 116 -9.00 4.03 7.30
C ILE A 116 -10.27 3.45 7.94
N VAL A 117 -10.54 2.16 7.71
CA VAL A 117 -11.78 1.51 8.19
C VAL A 117 -11.86 1.57 9.72
N LEU A 118 -10.75 1.28 10.41
CA LEU A 118 -10.69 1.39 11.87
C LEU A 118 -10.87 2.84 12.33
N GLY A 119 -10.26 3.82 11.65
CA GLY A 119 -10.40 5.24 11.97
C GLY A 119 -11.83 5.72 11.93
N PHE A 120 -12.61 5.34 10.91
CA PHE A 120 -14.04 5.65 10.83
C PHE A 120 -14.87 4.86 11.85
N ARG A 121 -14.58 3.58 12.09
CA ARG A 121 -15.32 2.78 13.08
C ARG A 121 -15.07 3.23 14.52
N ALA A 122 -13.87 3.73 14.80
CA ALA A 122 -13.46 4.20 16.11
C ALA A 122 -13.80 5.68 16.34
N GLN A 123 -14.35 6.39 15.36
CA GLN A 123 -14.66 7.81 15.50
C GLN A 123 -15.80 8.01 16.52
N ALA A 124 -15.66 9.03 17.36
CA ALA A 124 -16.69 9.55 18.23
C ALA A 124 -16.68 11.08 18.15
N PHE A 125 -17.80 11.70 18.54
CA PHE A 125 -17.91 13.15 18.62
C PHE A 125 -18.29 13.54 20.04
N ASP A 126 -17.55 14.49 20.59
CA ASP A 126 -17.84 15.11 21.88
C ASP A 126 -17.88 16.62 21.69
N GLN A 127 -19.00 17.25 22.03
CA GLN A 127 -19.25 18.69 21.83
C GLN A 127 -18.87 19.19 20.42
N GLY A 128 -19.18 18.40 19.38
CA GLY A 128 -18.88 18.73 17.98
C GLY A 128 -17.41 18.54 17.57
N LYS A 129 -16.52 18.13 18.47
CA LYS A 129 -15.13 17.80 18.16
C LYS A 129 -14.99 16.30 17.91
N ARG A 130 -14.33 15.93 16.82
CA ARG A 130 -14.00 14.52 16.55
C ARG A 130 -12.96 14.04 17.55
N MET A 131 -13.10 12.80 17.99
CA MET A 131 -12.13 12.09 18.81
C MET A 131 -12.20 10.57 18.58
N LEU A 132 -11.27 9.84 19.17
CA LEU A 132 -11.32 8.37 19.19
C LEU A 132 -12.23 7.94 20.34
N GLY A 133 -13.26 7.16 20.01
CA GLY A 133 -14.17 6.58 20.99
C GLY A 133 -13.48 5.49 21.82
N ASN A 134 -13.67 5.55 23.12
CA ASN A 134 -13.25 4.51 24.05
C ASN A 134 -14.29 3.38 24.09
N VAL A 135 -14.48 2.72 22.94
CA VAL A 135 -15.49 1.66 22.75
C VAL A 135 -14.82 0.35 22.35
N THR A 136 -15.46 -0.77 22.72
CA THR A 136 -15.02 -2.10 22.30
C THR A 136 -15.58 -2.41 20.93
N LEU A 137 -14.71 -2.71 19.96
CA LEU A 137 -15.09 -3.02 18.58
C LEU A 137 -14.77 -4.49 18.26
N LEU A 138 -15.67 -5.38 18.65
CA LEU A 138 -15.60 -6.80 18.34
C LEU A 138 -16.62 -7.17 17.26
N THR A 139 -16.15 -7.78 16.19
CA THR A 139 -17.01 -8.27 15.11
C THR A 139 -17.26 -9.76 15.31
N SER A 140 -18.53 -10.17 15.38
CA SER A 140 -18.90 -11.58 15.55
C SER A 140 -18.58 -12.40 14.30
N TRP A 141 -18.30 -13.69 14.49
CA TRP A 141 -18.06 -14.64 13.39
C TRP A 141 -19.20 -14.65 12.37
N GLY A 142 -20.45 -14.56 12.83
CA GLY A 142 -21.62 -14.47 11.95
C GLY A 142 -21.61 -13.23 11.06
N LYS A 143 -21.27 -12.05 11.62
CA LYS A 143 -21.16 -10.82 10.81
C LYS A 143 -19.99 -10.89 9.83
N ILE A 144 -18.84 -11.42 10.26
CA ILE A 144 -17.68 -11.61 9.38
C ILE A 144 -18.00 -12.56 8.24
N GLY A 145 -18.64 -13.70 8.53
CA GLY A 145 -19.06 -14.67 7.51
C GLY A 145 -20.00 -14.05 6.47
N LYS A 146 -20.95 -13.20 6.89
CA LYS A 146 -21.83 -12.47 5.95
C LYS A 146 -21.05 -11.50 5.05
N ILE A 147 -20.12 -10.73 5.60
CA ILE A 147 -19.31 -9.78 4.82
C ILE A 147 -18.41 -10.55 3.84
N PHE A 148 -17.69 -11.55 4.33
CA PHE A 148 -16.80 -12.38 3.52
C PHE A 148 -17.58 -13.11 2.41
N GLY A 149 -18.74 -13.69 2.74
CA GLY A 149 -19.63 -14.33 1.77
C GLY A 149 -20.14 -13.36 0.72
N GLY A 150 -20.54 -12.14 1.11
CA GLY A 150 -20.95 -11.09 0.17
C GLY A 150 -19.84 -10.67 -0.79
N ILE A 151 -18.63 -10.43 -0.28
CA ILE A 151 -17.45 -10.12 -1.11
C ILE A 151 -17.13 -11.29 -2.05
N THR A 152 -17.19 -12.53 -1.54
CA THR A 152 -16.95 -13.74 -2.34
C THR A 152 -17.96 -13.85 -3.47
N ALA A 153 -19.25 -13.59 -3.20
CA ALA A 153 -20.29 -13.60 -4.23
C ALA A 153 -20.01 -12.55 -5.32
N VAL A 154 -19.61 -11.33 -4.95
CA VAL A 154 -19.23 -10.28 -5.92
C VAL A 154 -18.04 -10.71 -6.76
N ILE A 155 -17.00 -11.29 -6.15
CA ILE A 155 -15.81 -11.77 -6.88
C ILE A 155 -16.17 -12.90 -7.84
N LEU A 156 -17.03 -13.84 -7.43
CA LEU A 156 -17.51 -14.92 -8.30
C LEU A 156 -18.39 -14.39 -9.44
N LEU A 157 -19.22 -13.37 -9.20
CA LEU A 157 -19.98 -12.69 -10.26
C LEU A 157 -19.05 -11.99 -11.27
N LEU A 158 -18.00 -11.32 -10.79
CA LEU A 158 -16.97 -10.73 -11.65
C LEU A 158 -16.21 -11.80 -12.44
N PHE A 159 -15.88 -12.93 -11.82
CA PHE A 159 -15.26 -14.05 -12.52
C PHE A 159 -16.18 -14.59 -13.62
N ALA A 160 -17.45 -14.85 -13.29
CA ALA A 160 -18.45 -15.34 -14.23
C ALA A 160 -18.66 -14.38 -15.40
N SER A 161 -18.73 -13.06 -15.16
CA SER A 161 -18.85 -12.07 -16.23
C SER A 161 -17.62 -12.04 -17.14
N ARG A 162 -16.42 -12.24 -16.59
CA ARG A 162 -15.18 -12.37 -17.38
C ARG A 162 -15.07 -13.69 -18.13
N VAL A 163 -15.67 -14.76 -17.61
CA VAL A 163 -15.80 -16.04 -18.34
C VAL A 163 -16.80 -15.89 -19.49
N ALA A 164 -17.95 -15.25 -19.26
CA ALA A 164 -18.95 -15.01 -20.30
C ALA A 164 -18.44 -14.10 -21.42
N SER A 165 -17.71 -13.03 -21.08
CA SER A 165 -17.22 -12.05 -22.06
C SER A 165 -15.94 -12.46 -22.79
N ALA A 166 -15.11 -13.32 -22.19
CA ALA A 166 -13.77 -13.62 -22.72
C ALA A 166 -13.34 -15.09 -22.54
N GLY A 167 -14.31 -16.01 -22.41
CA GLY A 167 -14.09 -17.45 -22.24
C GLY A 167 -13.48 -17.85 -20.90
N PHE A 168 -13.40 -19.16 -20.63
CA PHE A 168 -12.71 -19.67 -19.44
C PHE A 168 -11.18 -19.66 -19.62
N SER A 169 -10.43 -19.45 -18.53
CA SER A 169 -8.97 -19.62 -18.52
C SER A 169 -8.49 -19.98 -17.12
N SER A 170 -7.63 -21.01 -17.00
CA SER A 170 -7.03 -21.42 -15.73
C SER A 170 -6.21 -20.30 -15.08
N ARG A 171 -5.57 -19.44 -15.89
CA ARG A 171 -4.86 -18.25 -15.40
C ARG A 171 -5.80 -17.24 -14.74
N LYS A 172 -6.98 -17.00 -15.35
CA LYS A 172 -8.02 -16.16 -14.74
C LYS A 172 -8.49 -16.78 -13.42
N LEU A 173 -8.81 -18.08 -13.41
CA LEU A 173 -9.25 -18.75 -12.20
C LEU A 173 -8.24 -18.60 -11.05
N MET A 174 -6.95 -18.82 -11.33
CA MET A 174 -5.87 -18.68 -10.35
C MET A 174 -5.81 -17.28 -9.73
N VAL A 175 -5.98 -16.21 -10.52
CA VAL A 175 -6.00 -14.82 -10.01
C VAL A 175 -7.17 -14.60 -9.05
N TYR A 176 -8.37 -15.08 -9.40
CA TYR A 176 -9.55 -14.89 -8.56
C TYR A 176 -9.49 -15.74 -7.27
N LEU A 177 -8.98 -16.97 -7.35
CA LEU A 177 -8.73 -17.79 -6.16
C LEU A 177 -7.66 -17.18 -5.25
N GLY A 178 -6.58 -16.66 -5.84
CA GLY A 178 -5.53 -15.94 -5.11
C GLY A 178 -6.07 -14.70 -4.39
N LEU A 179 -6.95 -13.94 -5.05
CA LEU A 179 -7.63 -12.79 -4.43
C LEU A 179 -8.51 -13.22 -3.26
N LEU A 180 -9.29 -14.29 -3.40
CA LEU A 180 -10.11 -14.83 -2.30
C LEU A 180 -9.27 -15.30 -1.12
N LEU A 181 -8.14 -15.98 -1.40
CA LEU A 181 -7.20 -16.41 -0.37
C LEU A 181 -6.60 -15.20 0.37
N LEU A 182 -6.16 -14.17 -0.35
CA LEU A 182 -5.64 -12.94 0.24
C LEU A 182 -6.69 -12.28 1.16
N ILE A 183 -7.93 -12.17 0.70
CA ILE A 183 -9.03 -11.61 1.49
C ILE A 183 -9.25 -12.46 2.75
N ALA A 184 -9.27 -13.79 2.63
CA ALA A 184 -9.45 -14.69 3.77
C ALA A 184 -8.33 -14.52 4.82
N ILE A 185 -7.08 -14.36 4.37
CA ILE A 185 -5.93 -14.05 5.24
C ILE A 185 -6.16 -12.72 5.96
N VAL A 186 -6.54 -11.66 5.24
CA VAL A 186 -6.80 -10.33 5.83
C VAL A 186 -7.91 -10.39 6.88
N PHE A 187 -9.01 -11.10 6.61
CA PHE A 187 -10.07 -11.30 7.61
C PHE A 187 -9.60 -12.08 8.83
N SER A 188 -8.77 -13.12 8.63
CA SER A 188 -8.19 -13.91 9.72
C SER A 188 -7.28 -13.05 10.61
N VAL A 189 -6.49 -12.16 9.99
CA VAL A 189 -5.67 -11.17 10.69
C VAL A 189 -6.54 -10.18 11.46
N GLU A 190 -7.60 -9.61 10.88
CA GLU A 190 -8.51 -8.71 11.61
C GLU A 190 -9.18 -9.40 12.81
N ILE A 191 -9.61 -10.66 12.66
CA ILE A 191 -10.16 -11.45 13.77
C ILE A 191 -9.16 -11.58 14.92
N THR A 192 -7.90 -11.80 14.58
CA THR A 192 -6.82 -11.95 15.56
C THR A 192 -6.54 -10.61 16.24
N ILE A 193 -6.35 -9.54 15.45
CA ILE A 193 -6.06 -8.19 15.94
C ILE A 193 -7.18 -7.67 16.85
N GLN A 194 -8.45 -7.83 16.48
CA GLN A 194 -9.56 -7.35 17.31
C GLN A 194 -9.68 -8.09 18.65
N ARG A 195 -9.20 -9.34 18.75
CA ARG A 195 -9.15 -10.09 20.00
C ARG A 195 -7.99 -9.66 20.90
N ILE A 196 -6.84 -9.35 20.32
CA ILE A 196 -5.66 -8.85 21.05
C ILE A 196 -5.92 -7.43 21.58
N TRP A 197 -6.53 -6.57 20.76
CA TRP A 197 -6.89 -5.20 21.13
C TRP A 197 -8.38 -4.91 20.87
N PRO A 198 -9.29 -5.31 21.77
CA PRO A 198 -10.72 -5.08 21.61
C PRO A 198 -11.10 -3.58 21.65
N ASN A 199 -10.34 -2.80 22.40
CA ASN A 199 -10.57 -1.36 22.54
C ASN A 199 -10.13 -0.59 21.29
N ALA A 200 -11.06 0.17 20.71
CA ALA A 200 -10.89 0.87 19.44
C ALA A 200 -9.77 1.93 19.48
N GLU A 201 -9.78 2.77 20.52
CA GLU A 201 -8.78 3.82 20.70
C GLU A 201 -7.37 3.23 20.83
N ARG A 202 -7.19 2.26 21.74
CA ARG A 202 -5.91 1.59 21.94
C ARG A 202 -5.41 0.94 20.66
N ARG A 203 -6.28 0.20 19.97
CA ARG A 203 -5.97 -0.48 18.71
C ARG A 203 -5.52 0.51 17.64
N HIS A 204 -6.26 1.61 17.45
CA HIS A 204 -5.92 2.64 16.48
C HIS A 204 -4.58 3.31 16.81
N ARG A 205 -4.33 3.65 18.07
CA ARG A 205 -3.06 4.28 18.50
C ARG A 205 -1.86 3.37 18.35
N VAL A 206 -1.99 2.07 18.62
CA VAL A 206 -0.90 1.10 18.48
C VAL A 206 -0.60 0.83 17.01
N LEU A 207 -1.63 0.49 16.24
CA LEU A 207 -1.47 0.19 14.82
C LEU A 207 -1.07 1.43 14.03
N GLY A 208 -1.55 2.62 14.40
CA GLY A 208 -1.11 3.87 13.79
C GLY A 208 0.39 4.13 13.96
N ARG A 209 0.98 3.83 15.13
CA ARG A 209 2.45 3.92 15.33
C ARG A 209 3.18 2.95 14.42
N PHE A 210 2.72 1.70 14.41
CA PHE A 210 3.30 0.64 13.60
C PHE A 210 3.28 1.00 12.10
N THR A 211 2.14 1.45 11.58
CA THR A 211 1.99 1.88 10.18
C THR A 211 2.91 3.06 9.86
N MET A 212 3.02 4.05 10.74
CA MET A 212 3.92 5.19 10.51
C MET A 212 5.40 4.78 10.48
N ILE A 213 5.82 3.85 11.34
CA ILE A 213 7.18 3.30 11.31
C ILE A 213 7.43 2.62 9.97
N ILE A 214 6.52 1.75 9.53
CA ILE A 214 6.62 1.09 8.22
C ILE A 214 6.73 2.12 7.10
N TYR A 215 5.92 3.18 7.10
CA TYR A 215 5.95 4.20 6.05
C TYR A 215 7.26 4.98 6.01
N CYS A 216 7.86 5.25 7.17
CA CYS A 216 9.19 5.87 7.21
C CYS A 216 10.26 4.93 6.66
N VAL A 217 10.24 3.64 7.05
CA VAL A 217 11.18 2.63 6.52
C VAL A 217 10.97 2.41 5.03
N LEU A 218 9.72 2.42 4.55
CA LEU A 218 9.38 2.33 3.13
C LEU A 218 9.96 3.49 2.34
N PHE A 219 9.83 4.71 2.84
CA PHE A 219 10.40 5.88 2.20
C PHE A 219 11.93 5.77 2.09
N VAL A 220 12.60 5.34 3.17
CA VAL A 220 14.06 5.15 3.17
C VAL A 220 14.48 4.06 2.20
N THR A 221 13.92 2.85 2.32
CA THR A 221 14.25 1.72 1.44
C THR A 221 13.96 2.04 -0.03
N GLY A 222 12.84 2.71 -0.34
CA GLY A 222 12.51 3.17 -1.69
C GLY A 222 13.52 4.19 -2.22
N SER A 223 13.91 5.18 -1.40
CA SER A 223 14.92 6.18 -1.77
C SER A 223 16.29 5.55 -2.01
N VAL A 224 16.67 4.54 -1.22
CA VAL A 224 17.90 3.77 -1.44
C VAL A 224 17.82 2.99 -2.75
N THR A 225 16.70 2.32 -3.04
CA THR A 225 16.54 1.62 -4.34
C THR A 225 16.60 2.58 -5.53
N TYR A 226 15.98 3.76 -5.44
CA TYR A 226 16.08 4.82 -6.45
C TYR A 226 17.54 5.26 -6.65
N THR A 227 18.25 5.52 -5.55
CA THR A 227 19.65 5.97 -5.57
C THR A 227 20.56 4.92 -6.19
N MET A 228 20.38 3.65 -5.81
CA MET A 228 21.13 2.54 -6.38
C MET A 228 20.89 2.41 -7.89
N LEU A 229 19.64 2.49 -8.35
CA LEU A 229 19.30 2.29 -9.76
C LEU A 229 19.64 3.48 -10.66
N TYR A 230 19.57 4.72 -10.17
CA TYR A 230 19.58 5.89 -11.05
C TYR A 230 20.73 6.87 -10.79
N ILE A 231 21.46 6.72 -9.69
CA ILE A 231 22.58 7.60 -9.33
C ILE A 231 23.89 6.81 -9.25
N LEU A 232 23.94 5.75 -8.44
CA LEU A 232 25.18 5.02 -8.17
C LEU A 232 25.49 3.96 -9.22
N TYR A 233 24.48 3.18 -9.62
CA TYR A 233 24.64 2.06 -10.54
C TYR A 233 23.61 2.12 -11.66
N PRO A 234 23.62 3.20 -12.46
CA PRO A 234 22.72 3.32 -13.60
C PRO A 234 22.96 2.17 -14.59
N GLY A 235 21.90 1.43 -14.92
CA GLY A 235 21.92 0.47 -16.00
C GLY A 235 22.27 1.15 -17.33
N LYS A 236 22.99 0.44 -18.21
CA LYS A 236 23.16 0.89 -19.60
C LYS A 236 21.77 0.87 -20.24
N ILE A 237 21.26 2.04 -20.59
CA ILE A 237 20.03 2.16 -21.39
C ILE A 237 20.33 1.44 -22.71
N GLY A 238 19.70 0.28 -22.92
CA GLY A 238 19.67 -0.42 -24.20
C GLY A 238 18.62 0.17 -25.11
#